data_AF-A0A2U3PW11-F1
#
_entry.id   AF-A0A2U3PW11-F1
#
_cell.length_a   1.000
_cell.length_b   1.000
_cell.length_c   1.000
_cell.angle_alpha   90.00
_cell.angle_beta   90.00
_cell.angle_gamma   90.00
#
_symmetry.space_group_name_H-M   'P 1'
#
loop_
_entity.id
_entity.type
_entity.pdbx_description
1 polymer ?
#
loop_
_entity_poly.entity_id
_entity_poly.type
_entity_poly.pdbx_seq_one_letter_code
_entity_poly.pdbx_strand_id
1 'polypeptide(L)'
;MGRRPTLLAGCILVIPAMFLSFYVASFATPASAIAAAVIPVLVYPLITSGMTIGLVDMFPREMRVTASGIAYNTGTALFGGTAPLVAAFLIERTGTPYAVPCYVAVIATISFASVFLFYDQRRAAPYVAAPAAAIADPVS
;
A
#
# COMPACT_ATOMS: atom_id res chain seq x y z
N MET A 1 16.96 8.33 -2.54
CA MET A 1 16.46 8.10 -1.16
C MET A 1 16.42 6.61 -0.88
N GLY A 2 16.64 6.19 0.36
CA GLY A 2 16.60 4.78 0.74
C GLY A 2 15.18 4.20 0.62
N ARG A 3 15.09 2.89 0.35
CA ARG A 3 13.84 2.16 0.10
C ARG A 3 12.88 2.17 1.30
N ARG A 4 13.44 1.92 2.49
CA ARG A 4 12.73 1.93 3.78
C ARG A 4 12.22 3.33 4.17
N PRO A 5 13.01 4.42 4.10
CA PRO A 5 12.51 5.75 4.44
C PRO A 5 11.41 6.24 3.48
N THR A 6 11.40 5.85 2.20
CA THR A 6 10.29 6.20 1.29
C THR A 6 8.97 5.54 1.70
N LEU A 7 8.99 4.25 2.06
CA LEU A 7 7.80 3.54 2.57
C LEU A 7 7.27 4.14 3.87
N LEU A 8 8.17 4.39 4.83
CA LEU A 8 7.82 4.96 6.12
C LEU A 8 7.29 6.40 5.95
N ALA A 9 7.91 7.20 5.07
CA ALA A 9 7.42 8.53 4.74
C ALA A 9 6.02 8.48 4.13
N GLY A 10 5.74 7.53 3.23
CA GLY A 10 4.39 7.32 2.67
C GLY A 10 3.35 6.99 3.75
N CYS A 11 3.67 6.09 4.67
CA CYS A 11 2.78 5.72 5.79
C CYS A 11 2.53 6.89 6.74
N ILE A 12 3.52 7.75 6.96
CA ILE A 12 3.36 8.95 7.81
C ILE A 12 2.56 10.02 7.08
N LEU A 13 2.87 10.29 5.79
CA LEU A 13 2.26 11.37 5.01
C LEU A 13 0.81 11.10 4.62
N VAL A 14 0.40 9.83 4.50
CA VAL A 14 -0.99 9.51 4.13
C VAL A 14 -1.98 9.91 5.23
N ILE A 15 -1.56 9.89 6.49
CA ILE A 15 -2.40 10.27 7.63
C ILE A 15 -2.85 11.74 7.52
N PRO A 16 -1.96 12.74 7.58
CA PRO A 16 -2.36 14.14 7.48
C PRO A 16 -3.00 14.47 6.12
N ALA A 17 -2.58 13.81 5.03
CA ALA A 17 -3.19 14.01 3.72
C ALA A 17 -4.67 13.59 3.69
N MET A 18 -5.02 12.47 4.35
CA MET A 18 -6.42 12.04 4.45
C MET A 18 -7.26 12.98 5.31
N PHE A 19 -6.75 13.44 6.44
CA PHE A 19 -7.45 14.45 7.25
C PHE A 19 -7.64 15.77 6.50
N LEU A 20 -6.62 16.23 5.76
CA LEU A 20 -6.70 17.44 4.95
C LEU A 20 -7.71 17.28 3.80
N SER A 21 -7.74 16.12 3.14
CA SER A 21 -8.71 15.81 2.08
C SER A 21 -10.16 15.96 2.58
N PHE A 22 -10.47 15.37 3.74
CA PHE A 22 -11.81 15.46 4.34
C PHE A 22 -12.16 16.87 4.83
N TYR A 23 -11.17 17.61 5.34
CA TYR A 23 -11.35 19.02 5.68
C TYR A 23 -11.70 19.86 4.45
N VAL A 24 -10.95 19.70 3.35
CA VAL A 24 -11.23 20.40 2.08
C VAL A 24 -12.57 19.97 1.51
N ALA A 25 -12.95 18.70 1.59
CA ALA A 25 -14.26 18.22 1.14
C ALA A 25 -15.43 18.88 1.89
N SER A 26 -15.22 19.42 3.09
CA SER A 26 -16.26 20.06 3.90
C SER A 26 -16.79 21.37 3.31
N PHE A 27 -16.09 21.98 2.36
CA PHE A 27 -16.54 23.21 1.69
C PHE A 27 -17.67 22.99 0.66
N ALA A 28 -18.02 21.73 0.34
CA ALA A 28 -19.17 21.36 -0.49
C ALA A 28 -19.26 22.06 -1.87
N THR A 29 -18.13 22.46 -2.46
CA THR A 29 -18.05 23.01 -3.81
C THR A 29 -17.42 22.00 -4.79
N PRO A 30 -17.70 22.07 -6.11
CA PRO A 30 -17.07 21.20 -7.10
C PRO A 30 -15.53 21.29 -7.08
N ALA A 31 -14.99 22.50 -6.91
CA ALA A 31 -13.54 22.71 -6.81
C ALA A 31 -12.96 22.02 -5.57
N SER A 32 -13.64 22.11 -4.42
CA SER A 32 -13.20 21.45 -3.19
C SER A 32 -13.27 19.92 -3.28
N ALA A 33 -14.25 19.36 -3.98
CA ALA A 33 -14.33 17.92 -4.21
C ALA A 33 -13.17 17.41 -5.07
N ILE A 34 -12.80 18.15 -6.13
CA ILE A 34 -11.64 17.83 -6.97
C ILE A 34 -10.36 17.93 -6.15
N ALA A 35 -10.17 19.01 -5.39
CA ALA A 35 -9.00 19.19 -4.55
C ALA A 35 -8.87 18.07 -3.49
N ALA A 36 -9.97 17.70 -2.84
CA ALA A 36 -10.03 16.60 -1.90
C ALA A 36 -9.61 15.26 -2.53
N ALA A 37 -9.98 14.99 -3.79
CA ALA A 37 -9.57 13.79 -4.49
C ALA A 37 -8.08 13.80 -4.91
N VAL A 38 -7.52 14.96 -5.23
CA VAL A 38 -6.13 15.10 -5.68
C VAL A 38 -5.12 14.94 -4.52
N ILE A 39 -5.43 15.44 -3.33
CA ILE A 39 -4.54 15.40 -2.17
C ILE A 39 -3.97 13.98 -1.88
N PRO A 40 -4.80 12.93 -1.73
CA PRO A 40 -4.29 11.58 -1.47
C PRO A 40 -3.50 11.00 -2.67
N VAL A 41 -3.84 11.40 -3.90
CA VAL A 41 -3.12 10.97 -5.12
C VAL A 41 -1.68 11.47 -5.12
N LEU A 42 -1.40 12.63 -4.54
CA LEU A 42 -0.02 13.14 -4.42
C LEU A 42 0.86 12.30 -3.49
N VAL A 43 0.26 11.62 -2.51
CA VAL A 43 0.99 10.76 -1.55
C VAL A 43 1.10 9.32 -2.06
N TYR A 44 0.15 8.88 -2.87
CA TYR A 44 0.06 7.51 -3.39
C TYR A 44 1.37 6.94 -3.99
N PRO A 45 2.17 7.70 -4.77
CA PRO A 45 3.43 7.20 -5.33
C PRO A 45 4.46 6.76 -4.28
N LEU A 46 4.46 7.38 -3.09
CA LEU A 46 5.39 7.02 -2.01
C LEU A 46 5.10 5.62 -1.46
N ILE A 47 3.84 5.20 -1.50
CA ILE A 47 3.39 3.88 -1.05
C ILE A 47 3.65 2.85 -2.15
N THR A 48 3.26 3.13 -3.39
CA THR A 48 3.39 2.17 -4.51
C THR A 48 4.83 1.92 -4.94
N SER A 49 5.68 2.94 -4.91
CA SER A 49 7.12 2.79 -5.19
C SER A 49 7.78 1.84 -4.20
N GLY A 50 7.48 2.01 -2.91
CA GLY A 50 7.97 1.14 -1.86
C GLY A 50 7.50 -0.31 -1.98
N MET A 51 6.23 -0.50 -2.32
CA MET A 51 5.63 -1.84 -2.53
C MET A 51 6.30 -2.57 -3.70
N THR A 52 6.53 -1.88 -4.82
CA THR A 52 7.19 -2.45 -6.01
C THR A 52 8.65 -2.84 -5.71
N ILE A 53 9.36 -2.03 -4.92
CA ILE A 53 10.77 -2.27 -4.58
C ILE A 53 10.92 -3.44 -3.61
N GLY A 54 10.03 -3.58 -2.61
CA GLY A 54 10.05 -4.71 -1.68
C GLY A 54 9.83 -6.07 -2.39
N LEU A 55 8.94 -6.09 -3.38
CA LEU A 55 8.66 -7.30 -4.17
C LEU A 55 9.84 -7.71 -5.05
N VAL A 56 10.62 -6.74 -5.54
CA VAL A 56 11.87 -6.99 -6.29
C VAL A 56 12.93 -7.64 -5.40
N ASP A 57 13.00 -7.24 -4.13
CA ASP A 57 13.99 -7.77 -3.18
C ASP A 57 13.62 -9.16 -2.64
N MET A 58 12.32 -9.47 -2.49
CA MET A 58 11.84 -10.72 -1.90
C MET A 58 11.65 -11.87 -2.91
N PHE A 59 11.45 -11.57 -4.20
CA PHE A 59 11.13 -12.59 -5.21
C PHE A 59 12.15 -12.64 -6.37
N PRO A 60 12.50 -13.85 -6.85
CA PRO A 60 13.34 -14.03 -8.03
C PRO A 60 12.67 -13.46 -9.29
N ARG A 61 13.49 -13.01 -10.25
CA ARG A 61 13.05 -12.22 -11.42
C ARG A 61 11.88 -12.84 -12.19
N GLU A 62 11.85 -14.17 -12.29
CA GLU A 62 10.79 -14.91 -13.00
C GLU A 62 9.40 -14.77 -12.34
N MET A 63 9.33 -14.64 -11.01
CA MET A 63 8.06 -14.61 -10.28
C MET A 63 7.60 -13.23 -9.83
N ARG A 64 8.43 -12.18 -10.02
CA ARG A 64 8.12 -10.82 -9.54
C ARG A 64 6.80 -10.27 -10.08
N VAL A 65 6.57 -10.39 -11.38
CA VAL A 65 5.36 -9.85 -12.02
C VAL A 65 4.12 -10.58 -11.52
N THR A 66 4.17 -11.92 -11.47
CA THR A 66 3.07 -12.76 -11.01
C THR A 66 2.78 -12.57 -9.53
N ALA A 67 3.80 -12.57 -8.67
CA ALA A 67 3.65 -12.34 -7.24
C ALA A 67 3.10 -10.93 -6.94
N SER A 68 3.60 -9.91 -7.65
CA SER A 68 3.08 -8.54 -7.53
C SER A 68 1.63 -8.44 -7.98
N GLY A 69 1.28 -9.05 -9.11
CA GLY A 69 -0.08 -9.10 -9.62
C GLY A 69 -1.04 -9.81 -8.67
N ILE A 70 -0.64 -10.96 -8.11
CA ILE A 70 -1.45 -11.69 -7.13
C ILE A 70 -1.63 -10.87 -5.86
N ALA A 71 -0.57 -10.31 -5.28
CA ALA A 71 -0.65 -9.50 -4.07
C ALA A 71 -1.52 -8.25 -4.28
N TYR A 72 -1.30 -7.53 -5.39
CA TYR A 72 -2.06 -6.33 -5.74
C TYR A 72 -3.52 -6.64 -6.02
N ASN A 73 -3.82 -7.65 -6.84
CA ASN A 73 -5.20 -7.98 -7.19
C ASN A 73 -5.95 -8.58 -6.00
N THR A 74 -5.30 -9.37 -5.15
CA THR A 74 -5.92 -9.90 -3.93
C THR A 74 -6.23 -8.76 -2.95
N GLY A 75 -5.28 -7.85 -2.73
CA GLY A 75 -5.51 -6.66 -1.92
C GLY A 75 -6.62 -5.78 -2.49
N THR A 76 -6.62 -5.55 -3.81
CA THR A 76 -7.64 -4.74 -4.48
C THR A 76 -9.01 -5.42 -4.48
N ALA A 77 -9.08 -6.75 -4.63
CA ALA A 77 -10.34 -7.48 -4.56
C ALA A 77 -10.94 -7.43 -3.14
N LEU A 78 -10.10 -7.60 -2.11
CA LEU A 78 -10.53 -7.54 -0.73
C LEU A 78 -10.91 -6.11 -0.32
N PHE A 79 -10.03 -5.14 -0.53
CA PHE A 79 -10.20 -3.78 -0.02
C PHE A 79 -10.92 -2.84 -1.00
N GLY A 80 -10.89 -3.09 -2.31
CA GLY A 80 -11.50 -2.22 -3.30
C GLY A 80 -13.02 -2.12 -3.17
N GLY A 81 -13.68 -3.22 -2.82
CA GLY A 81 -15.12 -3.23 -2.55
C GLY A 81 -15.49 -3.03 -1.08
N THR A 82 -14.68 -3.51 -0.14
CA THR A 82 -15.01 -3.43 1.29
C THR A 82 -14.69 -2.09 1.91
N ALA A 83 -13.66 -1.37 1.45
CA ALA A 83 -13.32 -0.05 1.98
C ALA A 83 -14.47 0.96 1.90
N PRO A 84 -15.20 1.13 0.77
CA PRO A 84 -16.34 2.05 0.74
C PRO A 84 -17.51 1.57 1.62
N LEU A 85 -17.74 0.25 1.75
CA LEU A 85 -18.76 -0.29 2.66
C LEU A 85 -18.43 -0.01 4.13
N VAL A 86 -17.18 -0.24 4.52
CA VAL A 86 -16.68 0.08 5.86
C VAL A 86 -16.75 1.58 6.12
N ALA A 87 -16.36 2.41 5.14
CA ALA A 87 -16.46 3.86 5.24
C ALA A 87 -17.92 4.31 5.46
N ALA A 88 -18.86 3.79 4.66
CA ALA A 88 -20.28 4.10 4.81
C ALA A 88 -20.82 3.67 6.19
N PHE A 89 -20.49 2.45 6.61
CA PHE A 89 -20.86 1.94 7.94
C PHE A 89 -20.29 2.79 9.07
N LEU A 90 -19.03 3.22 8.99
CA LEU A 90 -18.43 4.11 9.99
C LEU A 90 -19.16 5.44 10.04
N ILE A 91 -19.47 6.04 8.89
CA ILE A 91 -20.18 7.33 8.84
C ILE A 91 -21.58 7.19 9.46
N GLU A 92 -22.31 6.14 9.11
CA GLU A 92 -23.66 5.87 9.65
C GLU A 92 -23.65 5.70 11.17
N ARG A 93 -22.65 5.00 11.72
CA ARG A 93 -22.55 4.75 13.16
C ARG A 93 -22.00 5.93 13.97
N THR A 94 -21.07 6.69 13.40
CA THR A 94 -20.37 7.77 14.13
C THR A 94 -21.03 9.14 13.90
N GLY A 95 -21.84 9.28 12.84
CA GLY A 95 -22.45 10.54 12.42
C GLY A 95 -21.43 11.57 11.87
N THR A 96 -20.17 11.17 11.65
CA THR A 96 -19.10 12.07 11.20
C THR A 96 -18.29 11.45 10.06
N PRO A 97 -17.98 12.22 9.00
CA PRO A 97 -17.14 11.77 7.90
C PRO A 97 -15.68 11.56 8.32
N TYR A 98 -15.23 12.17 9.42
CA TYR A 98 -13.87 12.03 9.96
C TYR A 98 -13.58 10.63 10.53
N ALA A 99 -14.58 9.76 10.67
CA ALA A 99 -14.37 8.36 11.04
C ALA A 99 -13.56 7.60 9.97
N VAL A 100 -13.70 7.97 8.69
CA VAL A 100 -12.99 7.34 7.56
C VAL A 100 -11.47 7.61 7.59
N PRO A 101 -10.98 8.86 7.70
CA PRO A 101 -9.54 9.11 7.84
C PRO A 101 -8.95 8.50 9.11
N CYS A 102 -9.70 8.38 10.21
CA CYS A 102 -9.26 7.63 11.40
C CYS A 102 -9.03 6.14 11.11
N TYR A 103 -9.97 5.49 10.40
CA TYR A 103 -9.80 4.09 9.97
C TYR A 103 -8.54 3.92 9.09
N VAL A 104 -8.32 4.83 8.14
CA VAL A 104 -7.12 4.80 7.29
C VAL A 104 -5.85 5.05 8.10
N ALA A 105 -5.90 5.91 9.12
CA ALA A 105 -4.76 6.14 10.01
C ALA A 105 -4.38 4.88 10.82
N VAL A 106 -5.36 4.09 11.27
CA VAL A 106 -5.11 2.80 11.93
C VAL A 106 -4.41 1.83 10.97
N ILE A 107 -4.90 1.69 9.73
CA ILE A 107 -4.27 0.83 8.72
C ILE A 107 -2.86 1.31 8.37
N ALA A 108 -2.67 2.62 8.22
CA ALA A 108 -1.36 3.22 7.96
C ALA A 108 -0.38 2.94 9.10
N THR A 109 -0.84 2.97 10.36
CA THR A 109 -0.02 2.68 11.54
C THR A 109 0.39 1.22 11.60
N ILE A 110 -0.53 0.30 11.30
CA ILE A 110 -0.23 -1.15 11.20
C ILE A 110 0.78 -1.41 10.08
N SER A 111 0.61 -0.74 8.94
CA SER A 111 1.53 -0.83 7.81
C SER A 111 2.91 -0.28 8.17
N PHE A 112 2.96 0.87 8.85
CA PHE A 112 4.19 1.47 9.35
C PHE A 112 4.91 0.51 10.31
N ALA A 113 4.21 -0.07 11.28
CA ALA A 113 4.79 -1.03 12.22
C ALA A 113 5.32 -2.28 11.49
N SER A 114 4.57 -2.78 10.50
CA SER A 114 4.97 -3.94 9.70
C SER A 114 6.25 -3.66 8.90
N VAL A 115 6.33 -2.51 8.24
CA VAL A 115 7.55 -2.09 7.52
C VAL A 115 8.69 -1.83 8.50
N PHE A 116 8.41 -1.20 9.64
CA PHE A 116 9.44 -0.88 10.61
C PHE A 116 10.10 -2.13 11.22
N LEU A 117 9.29 -3.15 11.53
CA LEU A 117 9.72 -4.40 12.19
C LEU A 117 10.23 -5.46 11.20
N PHE A 118 9.57 -5.64 10.06
CA PHE A 118 9.84 -6.76 9.14
C PHE A 118 10.60 -6.37 7.87
N TYR A 119 10.67 -5.08 7.51
CA TYR A 119 11.44 -4.62 6.35
C TYR A 119 12.92 -4.46 6.72
N ASP A 120 13.61 -5.58 6.89
CA ASP A 120 15.06 -5.61 7.10
C ASP A 120 15.80 -5.69 5.76
N GLN A 121 16.59 -4.66 5.46
CA GLN A 121 17.39 -4.56 4.23
C GLN A 121 18.45 -5.67 4.10
N ARG A 122 18.76 -6.37 5.20
CA ARG A 122 19.82 -7.38 5.27
C ARG A 122 19.42 -8.75 4.70
N ARG A 123 18.13 -9.01 4.50
CA ARG A 123 17.62 -10.29 3.97
C ARG A 123 17.51 -10.36 2.44
N ALA A 124 17.85 -9.29 1.73
CA ALA A 124 18.19 -9.39 0.31
C ALA A 124 19.56 -10.07 0.13
N ALA A 125 19.75 -11.25 0.75
CA ALA A 125 20.74 -12.17 0.24
C ALA A 125 20.34 -12.44 -1.22
N PRO A 126 21.24 -12.31 -2.20
CA PRO A 126 20.94 -12.69 -3.56
C PRO A 126 20.36 -14.11 -3.49
N TYR A 127 19.17 -14.32 -4.05
CA TYR A 127 18.70 -15.66 -4.30
C TYR A 127 19.74 -16.29 -5.22
N VAL A 128 20.67 -17.05 -4.63
CA VAL A 128 21.59 -17.91 -5.36
C VAL A 128 20.70 -19.01 -5.88
N ALA A 129 20.32 -18.91 -7.15
CA ALA A 129 19.55 -19.94 -7.81
C ALA A 129 20.22 -21.29 -7.52
N ALA A 130 19.45 -22.24 -6.98
CA ALA A 130 19.85 -23.64 -7.07
C ALA A 130 20.11 -23.91 -8.57
N PRO A 131 21.28 -24.48 -8.92
CA PRO A 131 21.66 -24.65 -10.32
C PRO A 131 20.53 -25.36 -11.07
N ALA A 132 20.14 -24.79 -12.21
CA ALA A 132 19.08 -25.25 -13.11
C ALA A 132 19.37 -26.63 -13.76
N ALA A 133 20.21 -27.46 -13.14
CA ALA A 133 20.70 -28.73 -13.66
C ALA A 133 19.92 -29.96 -13.16
N ALA A 134 18.84 -29.80 -12.38
CA ALA A 134 18.12 -30.93 -11.78
C ALA A 134 16.71 -31.19 -12.34
N ILE A 135 16.28 -30.47 -13.39
CA ILE A 135 14.93 -30.63 -13.98
C ILE A 135 14.98 -31.17 -15.42
N ALA A 136 16.17 -31.52 -15.93
CA ALA A 136 16.32 -32.20 -17.22
C ALA A 136 16.99 -33.56 -17.02
N ASP A 137 16.19 -34.56 -16.66
CA ASP A 137 16.12 -35.84 -17.40
C ASP A 137 15.09 -36.77 -16.74
N PRO A 138 14.02 -37.13 -17.47
CA PRO A 138 13.69 -38.54 -17.51
C PRO A 138 13.17 -38.96 -18.90
N VAL A 139 13.98 -38.88 -19.97
CA VAL A 139 13.79 -39.74 -21.16
C VAL A 139 15.12 -39.96 -21.90
N SER A 140 15.92 -40.93 -21.43
CA SER A 140 16.89 -41.67 -22.24
C SER A 140 16.76 -43.15 -21.93
#